data_AF-A0A8J6YAR3-F1
#
_entry.id   AF-A0A8J6YAR3-F1
#
_cell.length_a   1.000
_cell.length_b   1.000
_cell.length_c   1.000
_cell.angle_alpha   90.00
_cell.angle_beta   90.00
_cell.angle_gamma   90.00
#
_symmetry.space_group_name_H-M   'P 1'
#
loop_
_entity.id
_entity.type
_entity.pdbx_description
1 polymer ?
#
loop_
_entity_poly.entity_id
_entity_poly.type
_entity_poly.pdbx_seq_one_letter_code
_entity_poly.pdbx_strand_id
1 'polypeptide(L)'
;DAAAAGTPEAYYDLYMDPREESPQLVPLIHTQGQFNQMRARHELMKRKYPDVPNAKGIPYTGLSNARPETLAIADRVKAAVEAMPFDVREYLEFEVPGSDSVGDWGN
;
A
#
# COMPACT_ATOMS: atom_id res chain seq x y z
N ASP A 1 2.23 19.69 24.93
CA ASP A 1 1.85 18.69 23.90
C ASP A 1 1.01 17.58 24.50
N ALA A 2 -0.07 17.19 23.81
CA ALA A 2 -1.00 16.14 24.26
C ALA A 2 -0.30 14.78 24.51
N ALA A 3 0.85 14.56 23.88
CA ALA A 3 1.75 13.42 24.12
C ALA A 3 2.35 13.38 25.55
N ALA A 4 2.46 14.52 26.25
CA ALA A 4 3.02 14.60 27.61
C ALA A 4 1.98 14.36 28.72
N ALA A 5 0.68 14.39 28.40
CA ALA A 5 -0.40 14.30 29.38
C ALA A 5 -0.99 12.89 29.56
N GLY A 6 -0.44 11.87 28.89
CA GLY A 6 -0.95 10.50 28.95
C GLY A 6 -2.29 10.28 28.20
N THR A 7 -2.82 11.32 27.56
CA THR A 7 -3.90 11.21 26.58
C THR A 7 -3.34 10.67 25.27
N PRO A 8 -3.84 9.53 24.75
CA PRO A 8 -3.36 8.99 23.48
C PRO A 8 -3.60 9.97 22.31
N GLU A 9 -2.84 9.80 21.22
CA GLU A 9 -3.05 10.53 19.96
C GLU A 9 -4.51 10.44 19.50
N ALA A 10 -5.10 11.59 19.15
CA ALA A 10 -6.43 11.66 18.58
C ALA A 10 -6.37 11.26 17.10
N TYR A 11 -7.01 10.14 16.76
CA TYR A 11 -7.20 9.73 15.38
C TYR A 11 -8.55 10.26 14.89
N TYR A 12 -8.57 10.78 13.67
CA TYR A 12 -9.75 11.32 13.02
C TYR A 12 -10.06 10.52 11.77
N ASP A 13 -11.35 10.32 11.50
CA ASP A 13 -11.80 9.76 10.23
C ASP A 13 -11.96 10.93 9.24
N LEU A 14 -10.93 11.18 8.43
CA LEU A 14 -10.93 12.29 7.47
C LEU A 14 -12.03 12.18 6.41
N TYR A 15 -12.61 10.99 6.19
CA TYR A 15 -13.69 10.83 5.23
C TYR A 15 -15.02 11.38 5.78
N MET A 16 -15.28 11.19 7.08
CA MET A 16 -16.53 11.62 7.74
C MET A 16 -16.37 12.93 8.53
N ASP A 17 -15.15 13.23 8.96
CA ASP A 17 -14.77 14.40 9.75
C ASP A 17 -13.48 15.05 9.18
N PRO A 18 -13.57 15.70 8.01
CA PRO A 18 -12.44 16.37 7.36
C PRO A 18 -11.93 17.59 8.13
N ARG A 19 -12.63 18.01 9.19
CA ARG A 19 -12.29 19.17 10.03
C ARG A 19 -11.70 18.75 11.38
N GLU A 20 -11.54 17.45 11.63
CA GLU A 20 -10.93 16.88 12.83
C GLU A 20 -11.61 17.37 14.13
N GLU A 21 -12.94 17.54 14.11
CA GLU A 21 -13.71 18.04 15.24
C GLU A 21 -14.03 16.94 16.27
N SER A 22 -14.10 15.69 15.83
CA SER A 22 -14.55 14.53 16.61
C SER A 22 -13.48 13.43 16.70
N PRO A 23 -12.65 13.42 17.76
CA PRO A 23 -11.60 12.42 17.93
C PRO A 23 -12.19 11.02 18.21
N GLN A 24 -11.74 10.02 17.47
CA GLN A 24 -12.27 8.64 17.56
C GLN A 24 -11.67 7.80 18.68
N LEU A 25 -10.64 8.32 19.35
CA LEU A 25 -9.92 7.58 20.39
C LEU A 25 -10.81 7.18 21.59
N VAL A 26 -11.58 8.13 22.14
CA VAL A 26 -12.43 7.88 23.32
C VAL A 26 -13.56 6.88 22.98
N PRO A 27 -14.29 7.04 21.86
CA PRO A 27 -15.24 6.03 21.41
C PRO A 27 -14.63 4.63 21.24
N LEU A 28 -13.39 4.53 20.75
CA LEU A 28 -12.74 3.27 20.39
C LEU A 28 -11.80 2.71 21.46
N ILE A 29 -11.75 3.27 22.68
CA ILE A 29 -10.80 2.84 23.71
C ILE A 29 -10.92 1.35 24.06
N HIS A 30 -12.13 0.80 23.95
CA HIS A 30 -12.44 -0.61 24.22
C HIS A 30 -11.85 -1.57 23.17
N THR A 31 -11.51 -1.09 21.96
CA THR A 31 -10.88 -1.90 20.90
C THR A 31 -9.35 -1.80 20.90
N GLN A 32 -8.78 -0.77 21.57
CA GLN A 32 -7.34 -0.50 21.57
C GLN A 32 -6.52 -1.71 22.06
N GLY A 33 -6.96 -2.38 23.13
CA GLY A 33 -6.27 -3.56 23.65
C GLY A 33 -6.21 -4.72 22.65
N GLN A 34 -7.29 -4.93 21.89
CA GLN A 34 -7.33 -5.96 20.84
C GLN A 34 -6.39 -5.59 19.68
N PHE A 35 -6.39 -4.31 19.26
CA PHE A 35 -5.49 -3.82 18.22
C PHE A 35 -4.01 -3.98 18.61
N ASN A 36 -3.66 -3.66 19.86
CA ASN A 36 -2.29 -3.83 20.37
C ASN A 36 -1.82 -5.29 20.28
N GLN A 37 -2.69 -6.25 20.63
CA GLN A 37 -2.37 -7.68 20.50
C GLN A 37 -2.25 -8.11 19.02
N MET A 38 -3.11 -7.59 18.14
CA MET A 38 -3.02 -7.85 16.71
C MET A 38 -1.71 -7.33 16.11
N ARG A 39 -1.31 -6.10 16.46
CA ARG A 39 -0.03 -5.51 16.05
C ARG A 39 1.14 -6.34 16.58
N ALA A 40 1.14 -6.71 17.86
CA ALA A 40 2.21 -7.54 18.44
C ALA A 40 2.38 -8.86 17.68
N ARG A 41 1.27 -9.54 17.36
CA ARG A 41 1.29 -10.76 16.55
C ARG A 41 1.83 -10.51 15.14
N HIS A 42 1.41 -9.42 14.49
CA HIS A 42 1.89 -9.04 13.16
C HIS A 42 3.40 -8.79 13.14
N GLU A 43 3.91 -8.01 14.09
CA GLU A 43 5.35 -7.73 14.20
C GLU A 43 6.17 -9.00 14.49
N LEU A 44 5.67 -9.90 15.34
CA LEU A 44 6.32 -11.18 15.59
C LEU A 44 6.34 -12.06 14.32
N MET A 45 5.28 -12.06 13.53
CA MET A 45 5.28 -12.74 12.23
C MET A 45 6.29 -12.12 11.28
N LYS A 46 6.38 -10.78 11.21
CA LYS A 46 7.36 -10.08 10.37
C LYS A 46 8.80 -10.39 10.74
N ARG A 47 9.11 -10.59 12.03
CA ARG A 47 10.46 -11.04 12.44
C ARG A 47 10.83 -12.41 11.88
N LYS A 48 9.85 -13.32 11.75
CA LYS A 48 10.06 -14.65 11.19
C LYS A 48 10.01 -14.66 9.66
N TYR A 49 9.12 -13.86 9.09
CA TYR A 49 8.88 -13.71 7.65
C TYR A 49 9.00 -12.23 7.30
N PRO A 50 10.22 -11.73 7.05
CA PRO A 50 10.45 -10.32 6.79
C PRO A 50 9.71 -9.86 5.55
N ASP A 51 9.33 -8.58 5.54
CA ASP A 51 8.70 -7.97 4.38
C ASP A 51 9.67 -8.04 3.19
N VAL A 52 9.13 -8.39 2.04
CA VAL A 52 9.84 -8.35 0.76
C VAL A 52 9.41 -7.12 -0.01
N PRO A 53 10.30 -6.52 -0.83
CA PRO A 53 9.89 -5.43 -1.71
C PRO A 53 8.77 -5.90 -2.64
N ASN A 54 7.87 -4.98 -2.99
CA ASN A 54 6.79 -5.26 -3.92
C ASN A 54 7.35 -5.80 -5.24
N ALA A 55 6.84 -6.97 -5.66
CA ALA A 55 7.19 -7.53 -6.96
C ALA A 55 6.65 -6.63 -8.08
N LYS A 56 7.47 -6.36 -9.10
CA LYS A 56 7.12 -5.57 -10.28
C LYS A 56 7.16 -6.46 -11.52
N GLY A 57 6.34 -6.15 -12.53
CA GLY A 57 6.35 -6.81 -13.83
C GLY A 57 5.07 -7.59 -14.14
N ILE A 58 5.21 -8.70 -14.89
CA ILE A 58 4.07 -9.52 -15.32
C ILE A 58 3.45 -10.20 -14.09
N PRO A 59 2.11 -10.17 -13.94
CA PRO A 59 1.46 -10.78 -12.79
C PRO A 59 1.60 -12.30 -12.79
N TYR A 60 1.47 -12.90 -11.61
CA TYR A 60 1.43 -14.36 -11.40
C TYR A 60 2.72 -15.12 -11.75
N THR A 61 3.83 -14.42 -11.99
CA THR A 61 5.15 -15.03 -12.14
C THR A 61 5.59 -15.69 -10.83
N GLY A 62 6.06 -16.94 -10.90
CA GLY A 62 6.57 -17.68 -9.73
C GLY A 62 5.55 -18.50 -8.95
N LEU A 63 4.28 -18.53 -9.38
CA LEU A 63 3.29 -19.47 -8.84
C LEU A 63 3.58 -20.88 -9.36
N SER A 64 3.79 -21.83 -8.44
CA SER A 64 4.09 -23.24 -8.78
C SER A 64 2.87 -24.02 -9.29
N ASN A 65 1.66 -23.59 -8.92
CA ASN A 65 0.40 -24.24 -9.30
C ASN A 65 -0.66 -23.20 -9.68
N ALA A 66 -0.37 -22.41 -10.71
CA ALA A 66 -1.34 -21.45 -11.25
C ALA A 66 -2.40 -22.19 -12.07
N ARG A 67 -3.66 -21.77 -11.92
CA ARG A 67 -4.76 -22.28 -12.73
C ARG A 67 -4.60 -21.81 -14.19
N PRO A 68 -5.10 -22.55 -15.19
CA PRO A 68 -4.94 -22.18 -16.60
C PRO A 68 -5.54 -20.80 -16.93
N GLU A 69 -6.67 -20.43 -16.30
CA GLU A 69 -7.27 -19.10 -16.46
C GLU A 69 -6.36 -17.97 -15.94
N THR A 70 -5.58 -18.23 -14.90
CA THR A 70 -4.63 -17.27 -14.32
C THR A 70 -3.41 -17.10 -15.22
N LEU A 71 -2.92 -18.20 -15.80
CA LEU A 71 -1.83 -18.17 -16.78
C LEU A 71 -2.23 -17.39 -18.04
N ALA A 72 -3.47 -17.58 -18.51
CA ALA A 72 -3.98 -16.84 -19.66
C ALA A 72 -4.01 -15.31 -19.45
N ILE A 73 -4.21 -14.85 -18.21
CA ILE A 73 -4.10 -13.42 -17.88
C ILE A 73 -2.66 -12.95 -17.99
N ALA A 74 -1.71 -13.70 -17.44
CA ALA A 74 -0.28 -13.37 -17.54
C ALA A 74 0.19 -13.32 -19.01
N ASP A 75 -0.26 -14.27 -19.83
CA ASP A 75 0.11 -14.33 -21.25
C ASP A 75 -0.53 -13.20 -22.07
N ARG A 76 -1.76 -12.79 -21.72
CA ARG A 76 -2.37 -11.59 -22.32
C ARG A 76 -1.58 -10.33 -22.00
N VAL A 77 -1.14 -10.18 -20.74
CA VAL A 77 -0.33 -9.02 -20.34
C VAL A 77 1.00 -9.01 -21.08
N LYS A 78 1.68 -10.17 -21.20
CA LYS A 78 2.91 -10.28 -22.00
C LYS A 78 2.71 -9.83 -23.44
N ALA A 79 1.70 -10.38 -24.11
CA ALA A 79 1.40 -10.04 -25.50
C ALA A 79 1.08 -8.54 -25.67
N ALA A 80 0.34 -7.96 -24.71
CA ALA A 80 0.05 -6.53 -24.73
C ALA A 80 1.31 -5.68 -24.56
N VAL A 81 2.21 -6.05 -23.62
CA VAL A 81 3.48 -5.35 -23.39
C VAL A 81 4.39 -5.43 -24.61
N GLU A 82 4.50 -6.58 -25.26
CA GLU A 82 5.31 -6.77 -26.47
C GLU A 82 4.77 -6.01 -27.68
N ALA A 83 3.45 -5.80 -27.75
CA ALA A 83 2.81 -5.05 -28.83
C ALA A 83 2.87 -3.52 -28.64
N MET A 84 3.34 -3.03 -27.49
CA MET A 84 3.44 -1.58 -27.26
C MET A 84 4.55 -0.95 -28.11
N PRO A 85 4.37 0.30 -28.58
CA PRO A 85 5.37 0.98 -29.39
C PRO A 85 6.57 1.53 -28.59
N PHE A 86 6.60 1.32 -27.27
CA PHE A 86 7.65 1.76 -26.35
C PHE A 86 7.84 0.70 -25.25
N ASP A 87 9.00 0.70 -24.59
CA ASP A 87 9.21 -0.13 -23.40
C ASP A 87 8.43 0.45 -22.22
N VAL A 88 7.57 -0.36 -21.61
CA VAL A 88 6.78 0.02 -20.44
C VAL A 88 7.68 0.44 -19.27
N ARG A 89 8.88 -0.13 -19.14
CA ARG A 89 9.83 0.27 -18.09
C ARG A 89 10.37 1.67 -18.32
N GLU A 90 10.75 1.96 -19.57
CA GLU A 90 11.20 3.30 -19.95
C GLU A 90 10.10 4.32 -19.69
N TYR A 91 8.84 4.00 -20.01
CA TYR A 91 7.70 4.88 -19.74
C TYR A 91 7.51 5.16 -18.24
N LEU A 92 7.67 4.16 -17.36
CA LEU A 92 7.53 4.34 -15.90
C LEU A 92 8.64 5.22 -15.31
N GLU A 93 9.82 5.24 -15.93
CA GLU A 93 10.97 6.05 -15.51
C GLU A 93 11.06 7.38 -16.29
N PHE A 94 10.16 7.61 -17.25
CA PHE A 94 10.19 8.78 -18.11
C PHE A 94 9.72 10.02 -17.35
N GLU A 95 10.66 10.90 -17.02
CA GLU A 95 10.34 12.21 -16.45
C GLU A 95 9.73 13.11 -17.52
N VAL A 96 8.48 13.51 -17.31
CA VAL A 96 7.80 14.45 -18.21
C VAL A 96 8.42 15.84 -18.03
N PRO A 97 8.87 16.52 -19.10
CA PRO A 97 9.47 17.84 -18.97
C PRO A 97 8.57 18.83 -18.21
N GLY A 98 9.06 19.36 -17.10
CA GLY A 98 8.33 20.28 -16.23
C GLY A 98 7.47 19.61 -15.13
N SER A 99 7.51 18.28 -14.98
CA SER A 99 6.80 17.58 -13.90
C SER A 99 7.33 17.91 -12.50
N ASP A 100 8.57 18.36 -12.42
CA ASP A 100 9.22 18.88 -11.20
C ASP A 100 8.65 20.23 -10.73
N SER A 101 7.98 20.98 -11.61
CA SER A 101 7.38 22.27 -11.30
C SER A 101 6.00 22.19 -10.64
N VAL A 102 5.37 21.01 -10.68
CA VAL A 102 4.12 20.70 -9.99
C VAL A 102 4.42 19.76 -8.82
N GLY A 103 3.70 19.91 -7.70
CA GLY A 103 3.94 19.08 -6.52
C GLY A 103 3.88 17.58 -6.83
N ASP A 104 4.60 16.77 -6.05
CA ASP A 104 4.63 15.32 -6.20
C ASP A 104 3.24 14.71 -5.91
N TRP A 105 2.53 14.37 -6.99
CA TRP A 105 1.24 13.68 -6.95
C TRP A 105 1.39 12.15 -7.09
N GLY A 106 2.58 11.62 -6.77
CA GLY A 106 2.84 10.18 -6.69
C GLY A 106 3.45 9.60 -7.97
N ASN A 107 4.53 10.20 -8.44
CA ASN A 107 5.43 9.55 -9.42
C ASN A 107 6.39 8.58 -8.73
#